data_AF-A0A3D3EW33-F1
#
_entry.id   AF-A0A3D3EW33-F1
#
_cell.length_a   1.000
_cell.length_b   1.000
_cell.length_c   1.000
_cell.angle_alpha   90.00
_cell.angle_beta   90.00
_cell.angle_gamma   90.00
#
_symmetry.space_group_name_H-M   'P 1'
#
loop_
_entity.id
_entity.type
_entity.pdbx_description
1 polymer ?
#
loop_
_entity_poly.entity_id
_entity_poly.type
_entity_poly.pdbx_seq_one_letter_code
_entity_poly.pdbx_strand_id
1 'polypeptide(L)'
;DSSLNLKLRAFKEDWLPSAVITGNYLFTGQVALPADMFSPAAGTYQTEQIVTLKTNTSPAGATIHYSIDGTDPTEDSAIYSSGITLPLNSVSTIKAKAFLADWTPSVTYEASYN
;
A
#
# COMPACT_ATOMS: atom_id res chain seq x y z
N ASP A 1 3.61 -1.82 -18.55
CA ASP A 1 3.20 -3.10 -17.94
C ASP A 1 3.72 -4.27 -18.76
N SER A 2 4.45 -5.18 -18.12
CA SER A 2 5.06 -6.34 -18.77
C SER A 2 4.41 -7.62 -18.25
N SER A 3 3.61 -8.29 -19.07
CA SER A 3 3.07 -9.61 -18.78
C SER A 3 3.97 -10.69 -19.39
N LEU A 4 4.44 -11.64 -18.57
CA LEU A 4 5.17 -12.79 -19.06
C LEU A 4 4.22 -14.00 -19.09
N ASN A 5 4.00 -14.53 -20.29
CA ASN A 5 3.24 -15.77 -20.47
C ASN A 5 4.21 -16.95 -20.36
N LEU A 6 4.23 -17.62 -19.21
CA LEU A 6 5.07 -18.80 -19.03
C LEU A 6 4.27 -20.05 -19.41
N LYS A 7 4.67 -20.70 -20.50
CA LYS A 7 4.15 -22.01 -20.93
C LYS A 7 5.17 -23.08 -20.56
N LEU A 8 4.84 -23.91 -19.60
CA LEU A 8 5.67 -25.03 -19.18
C LEU A 8 5.12 -26.33 -19.78
N ARG A 9 5.99 -27.11 -20.40
CA ARG A 9 5.69 -28.48 -20.85
C ARG A 9 6.88 -29.36 -20.51
N ALA A 10 6.64 -30.42 -19.75
CA ALA A 10 7.67 -31.40 -19.44
C ALA A 10 7.71 -32.45 -20.56
N PHE A 11 8.93 -32.78 -21.00
CA PHE A 11 9.19 -33.82 -21.98
C PHE A 11 10.16 -34.84 -21.36
N LYS A 12 9.85 -36.12 -21.52
CA LYS A 12 10.73 -37.25 -21.20
C LYS A 12 10.71 -38.19 -22.40
N GLU A 13 11.87 -38.73 -22.76
CA GLU A 13 12.03 -39.64 -23.90
C GLU A 13 11.10 -40.86 -23.73
N ASP A 14 10.40 -41.25 -24.80
CA ASP A 14 9.39 -42.32 -24.87
C ASP A 14 8.12 -42.14 -24.01
N TRP A 15 7.80 -40.91 -23.56
CA TRP A 15 6.57 -40.59 -22.82
C TRP A 15 5.69 -39.57 -23.55
N LEU A 16 4.36 -39.71 -23.39
CA LEU A 16 3.42 -38.66 -23.80
C LEU A 16 3.76 -37.36 -23.03
N PRO A 17 4.02 -36.22 -23.71
CA PRO A 17 4.38 -34.99 -23.03
C PRO A 17 3.25 -34.50 -22.12
N SER A 18 3.60 -33.80 -21.03
CA SER A 18 2.61 -33.30 -20.07
C SER A 18 1.63 -32.30 -20.67
N ALA A 19 0.51 -32.08 -19.97
CA ALA A 19 -0.37 -30.93 -20.22
C ALA A 19 0.43 -29.62 -20.12
N VAL A 20 0.11 -28.66 -20.98
CA VAL A 20 0.72 -27.32 -20.94
C VAL A 20 0.09 -26.56 -19.77
N ILE A 21 0.89 -26.27 -18.75
CA ILE A 21 0.46 -25.38 -17.67
C ILE A 21 0.84 -23.97 -18.11
N THR A 22 -0.17 -23.11 -18.23
CA THR A 22 0.00 -21.68 -18.51
C THR A 22 -0.12 -20.94 -17.19
N GLY A 23 0.96 -20.28 -16.77
CA GLY A 23 0.96 -19.35 -15.66
C GLY A 23 1.10 -17.93 -16.20
N ASN A 24 0.14 -17.07 -15.88
CA ASN A 24 0.29 -15.64 -16.12
C ASN A 24 1.04 -15.05 -14.93
N TYR A 25 2.25 -14.54 -15.15
CA TYR A 25 2.99 -13.78 -14.14
C TYR A 25 2.97 -12.30 -14.52
N LEU A 26 2.33 -11.49 -13.69
CA LEU A 26 2.30 -10.04 -13.84
C LEU A 26 3.51 -9.48 -13.08
N PHE A 27 4.46 -8.86 -13.78
CA PHE A 27 5.53 -8.10 -13.13
C PHE A 27 5.02 -6.70 -12.83
N THR A 28 4.28 -6.54 -11.74
CA THR A 28 3.89 -5.23 -11.23
C THR A 28 4.93 -4.70 -10.27
N GLY A 29 5.18 -3.40 -10.32
CA GLY A 29 6.04 -2.74 -9.36
C GLY A 29 5.43 -2.68 -7.96
N GLN A 30 6.12 -1.96 -7.08
CA GLN A 30 5.59 -1.55 -5.80
C GLN A 30 4.97 -0.16 -5.92
N VAL A 31 3.81 0.06 -5.31
CA VAL A 31 3.25 1.41 -5.19
C VAL A 31 4.17 2.24 -4.29
N ALA A 32 4.58 3.41 -4.76
CA ALA A 32 5.36 4.37 -4.00
C ALA A 32 4.48 5.53 -3.53
N LEU A 33 4.67 5.93 -2.28
CA LEU A 33 4.10 7.14 -1.68
C LEU A 33 5.22 8.17 -1.45
N PRO A 34 4.91 9.46 -1.38
CA PRO A 34 5.92 10.48 -1.04
C PRO A 34 6.37 10.30 0.41
N ALA A 35 7.65 10.56 0.68
CA ALA A 35 8.18 10.55 2.06
C ALA A 35 7.46 11.57 2.96
N ASP A 36 7.17 12.76 2.42
CA ASP A 36 6.41 13.81 3.11
C ASP A 36 4.91 13.66 2.89
N MET A 37 4.36 12.47 3.13
CA MET A 37 2.93 12.24 2.95
C MET A 37 2.09 12.85 4.07
N PHE A 38 2.61 12.92 5.29
CA PHE A 38 1.89 13.46 6.43
C PHE A 38 2.15 14.96 6.58
N SER A 39 1.10 15.76 6.64
CA SER A 39 1.17 17.19 6.92
C SER A 39 0.10 17.58 7.94
N PRO A 40 0.48 18.03 9.16
CA PRO A 40 1.85 18.30 9.60
C PRO A 40 2.64 17.02 9.92
N ALA A 41 3.97 17.14 9.96
CA ALA A 41 4.87 16.01 10.24
C ALA A 41 4.64 15.41 11.64
N ALA A 42 5.08 14.18 11.86
CA ALA A 42 5.04 13.55 13.17
C ALA A 42 5.74 14.42 14.22
N GLY A 43 5.13 14.56 15.40
CA GLY A 43 5.61 15.47 16.43
C GLY A 43 4.68 15.57 17.62
N THR A 44 5.09 16.36 18.61
CA THR A 44 4.27 16.63 19.80
C THR A 44 3.43 17.88 19.59
N TYR A 45 2.11 17.76 19.78
CA TYR A 45 1.15 18.82 19.57
C TYR A 45 0.29 19.04 20.81
N GLN A 46 0.36 20.25 21.37
CA GLN A 46 -0.47 20.67 22.51
C GLN A 46 -1.80 21.30 22.10
N THR A 47 -2.21 21.11 20.84
CA THR A 47 -3.46 21.62 20.25
C THR A 47 -4.00 20.56 19.29
N GLU A 48 -5.30 20.56 19.05
CA GLU A 48 -5.91 19.69 18.03
C GLU A 48 -5.23 19.92 16.67
N GLN A 49 -4.86 18.82 16.01
CA GLN A 49 -4.24 18.88 14.69
C GLN A 49 -5.09 18.16 13.66
N ILE A 50 -5.10 18.70 12.44
CA ILE A 50 -5.69 18.04 11.28
C ILE A 50 -4.53 17.55 10.42
N VAL A 51 -4.32 16.24 10.41
CA VAL A 51 -3.31 15.58 9.59
C VAL A 51 -3.88 15.30 8.22
N THR A 52 -3.29 15.91 7.21
CA THR A 52 -3.59 15.64 5.81
C THR A 52 -2.54 14.70 5.22
N LEU A 53 -3.02 13.72 4.46
CA LEU A 53 -2.18 12.79 3.72
C LEU A 53 -2.12 13.21 2.25
N LYS A 54 -0.91 13.24 1.69
CA LYS A 54 -0.75 13.44 0.25
C LYS A 54 -1.17 12.18 -0.51
N THR A 55 -2.03 12.37 -1.50
CA THR A 55 -2.63 11.29 -2.30
C THR A 55 -1.89 10.99 -3.61
N ASN A 56 -0.73 11.61 -3.84
CA ASN A 56 0.06 11.35 -5.03
C ASN A 56 0.76 9.99 -4.91
N THR A 57 0.19 8.97 -5.54
CA THR A 57 0.79 7.63 -5.62
C THR A 57 1.51 7.46 -6.94
N SER A 58 2.59 6.68 -6.94
CA SER A 58 3.26 6.24 -8.17
C SER A 58 3.31 4.72 -8.18
N PRO A 59 2.53 4.04 -9.04
CA PRO A 59 1.62 4.56 -10.07
C PRO A 59 0.40 5.31 -9.52
N ALA A 60 -0.17 6.20 -10.33
CA ALA A 60 -1.37 6.96 -9.99
C ALA A 60 -2.60 6.04 -9.90
N GLY A 61 -3.55 6.38 -9.03
CA GLY A 61 -4.80 5.65 -8.85
C GLY A 61 -4.78 4.58 -7.76
N ALA A 62 -3.73 4.53 -6.93
CA ALA A 62 -3.74 3.66 -5.76
C ALA A 62 -4.60 4.26 -4.65
N THR A 63 -5.30 3.39 -3.92
CA THR A 63 -6.14 3.78 -2.77
C THR A 63 -5.28 3.78 -1.52
N ILE A 64 -5.30 4.88 -0.76
CA ILE A 64 -4.56 4.99 0.49
C ILE A 64 -5.46 4.57 1.64
N HIS A 65 -5.03 3.56 2.37
CA HIS A 65 -5.66 3.09 3.59
C HIS A 65 -4.83 3.52 4.78
N TYR A 66 -5.47 3.87 5.88
CA TYR A 66 -4.80 4.33 7.07
C TYR A 66 -5.43 3.77 8.34
N SER A 67 -4.65 3.81 9.41
CA SER A 67 -5.05 3.51 10.79
C SER A 67 -4.52 4.62 11.70
N ILE A 68 -5.23 4.91 12.78
CA ILE A 68 -4.84 5.91 13.79
C ILE A 68 -4.31 5.23 15.08
N ASP A 69 -4.63 3.95 15.24
CA ASP A 69 -4.29 3.14 16.42
C ASP A 69 -2.89 2.49 16.32
N GLY A 70 -2.12 2.80 15.27
CA GLY A 70 -0.80 2.20 15.02
C GLY A 70 -0.82 0.76 14.50
N THR A 71 -2.00 0.22 14.15
CA THR A 71 -2.12 -1.09 13.50
C THR A 71 -1.69 -1.02 12.04
N ASP A 72 -1.14 -2.09 11.48
CA ASP A 72 -0.80 -2.10 10.06
C ASP A 72 -2.08 -2.00 9.19
N PRO A 73 -2.20 -0.98 8.32
CA PRO A 73 -3.36 -0.84 7.46
C PRO A 73 -3.41 -1.98 6.42
N THR A 74 -4.59 -2.57 6.30
CA THR A 74 -4.96 -3.59 5.31
C THR A 74 -5.95 -3.01 4.29
N GLU A 75 -6.32 -3.78 3.27
CA GLU A 75 -7.36 -3.39 2.30
C GLU A 75 -8.75 -3.19 2.96
N ASP A 76 -8.97 -3.75 4.15
CA ASP A 76 -10.19 -3.53 4.95
C ASP A 76 -10.12 -2.29 5.84
N SER A 77 -8.95 -1.65 5.95
CA SER A 77 -8.76 -0.46 6.78
C SER A 77 -9.41 0.78 6.15
N ALA A 78 -9.61 1.82 6.97
CA ALA A 78 -10.26 3.05 6.53
C ALA A 78 -9.53 3.68 5.34
N ILE A 79 -10.30 4.05 4.31
CA ILE A 79 -9.78 4.74 3.13
C ILE A 79 -9.62 6.23 3.45
N TYR A 80 -8.44 6.76 3.17
CA TYR A 80 -8.18 8.19 3.30
C TYR A 80 -8.96 8.98 2.24
N SER A 81 -9.91 9.79 2.70
CA SER A 81 -10.74 10.66 1.85
C SER A 81 -10.69 12.13 2.27
N SER A 82 -10.46 12.41 3.56
CA SER A 82 -10.34 13.75 4.12
C SER A 82 -9.35 13.79 5.27
N GLY A 83 -8.93 14.99 5.69
CA GLY A 83 -7.99 15.18 6.80
C GLY A 83 -8.40 14.42 8.07
N ILE A 84 -7.42 13.81 8.72
CA ILE A 84 -7.55 13.05 9.95
C ILE A 84 -7.47 14.02 11.12
N THR A 85 -8.54 14.09 11.92
CA THR A 85 -8.56 14.95 13.11
C THR A 85 -7.97 14.20 14.29
N LEU A 86 -6.93 14.77 14.90
CA LEU A 86 -6.30 14.25 16.11
C LEU A 86 -6.74 15.08 17.32
N PRO A 87 -7.37 14.44 18.34
CA PRO A 87 -7.83 15.14 19.52
C PRO A 87 -6.66 15.62 20.39
N LEU A 88 -6.88 16.72 21.10
CA LEU A 88 -5.92 17.29 22.05
C LEU A 88 -5.57 16.29 23.17
N ASN A 89 -4.29 16.25 23.56
CA ASN A 89 -3.75 15.36 24.61
C ASN A 89 -3.93 13.86 24.33
N SER A 90 -4.01 13.46 23.07
CA SER A 90 -4.09 12.06 22.68
C SER A 90 -2.84 11.65 21.91
N VAL A 91 -2.20 10.58 22.39
CA VAL A 91 -1.14 9.91 21.63
C VAL A 91 -1.80 9.06 20.55
N SER A 92 -1.53 9.40 19.29
CA SER A 92 -2.09 8.70 18.13
C SER A 92 -0.99 8.37 17.14
N THR A 93 -0.98 7.14 16.65
CA THR A 93 0.02 6.69 15.68
C THR A 93 -0.66 6.42 14.36
N ILE A 94 -0.50 7.34 13.42
CA ILE A 94 -1.08 7.20 12.10
C ILE A 94 -0.17 6.31 11.26
N LYS A 95 -0.66 5.15 10.83
CA LYS A 95 -0.02 4.36 9.78
C LYS A 95 -0.81 4.46 8.49
N ALA A 96 -0.11 4.52 7.37
CA ALA A 96 -0.72 4.63 6.06
C ALA A 96 -0.02 3.76 5.01
N LYS A 97 -0.81 3.19 4.10
CA LYS A 97 -0.34 2.29 3.05
C LYS A 97 -1.24 2.38 1.83
N ALA A 98 -0.63 2.36 0.65
CA ALA A 98 -1.34 2.42 -0.61
C ALA A 98 -1.49 1.03 -1.22
N PHE A 99 -2.71 0.75 -1.70
CA PHE A 99 -3.12 -0.49 -2.33
C PHE A 99 -3.59 -0.19 -3.75
N LEU A 100 -3.13 -0.99 -4.70
CA LEU A 100 -3.55 -0.91 -6.09
C LEU A 100 -3.78 -2.32 -6.60
N ALA A 101 -4.89 -2.52 -7.32
CA ALA A 101 -5.26 -3.81 -7.87
C ALA A 101 -4.14 -4.36 -8.75
N ASP A 102 -3.86 -5.65 -8.61
CA ASP A 102 -2.79 -6.37 -9.30
C ASP A 102 -1.36 -5.88 -9.02
N TRP A 103 -1.15 -4.94 -8.08
CA TRP A 103 0.17 -4.39 -7.73
C TRP A 103 0.63 -4.77 -6.32
N THR A 104 1.94 -4.71 -6.07
CA THR A 104 2.46 -4.87 -4.70
C THR A 104 2.13 -3.60 -3.88
N PRO A 105 1.54 -3.72 -2.68
CA PRO A 105 1.25 -2.58 -1.83
C PRO A 105 2.49 -1.76 -1.48
N SER A 106 2.30 -0.49 -1.15
CA SER A 106 3.40 0.37 -0.72
C SER A 106 4.03 -0.13 0.59
N VAL A 107 5.21 0.40 0.91
CA VAL A 107 5.72 0.30 2.29
C VAL A 107 4.72 0.97 3.24
N THR A 108 4.67 0.49 4.49
CA THR A 108 3.89 1.14 5.54
C THR A 108 4.62 2.40 5.98
N TYR A 109 3.96 3.55 5.88
CA TYR A 109 4.43 4.81 6.43
C TYR A 109 3.81 5.01 7.81
N GLU A 110 4.59 5.53 8.74
CA GLU A 110 4.18 5.73 10.13
C GLU A 110 4.49 7.16 10.57
N ALA A 111 3.54 7.78 11.27
CA ALA A 111 3.69 9.08 11.89
C ALA A 111 3.05 9.06 13.29
N SER A 112 3.87 9.29 14.31
CA SER A 112 3.41 9.36 15.70
C SER A 112 3.15 10.81 16.11
N TYR A 113 2.01 11.03 16.75
CA TYR A 113 1.57 12.32 17.27
C TYR A 113 1.33 12.18 18.77
N ASN A 114 1.95 13.05 19.56
CA ASN A 114 1.92 13.01 21.03
C ASN A 114 1.40 14.30 21.64
#